data_AF-A0AAF1BJL0-F1
#
_entry.id   AF-A0AAF1BJL0-F1
#
_cell.length_a   1.000
_cell.length_b   1.000
_cell.length_c   1.000
_cell.angle_alpha   90.00
_cell.angle_beta   90.00
_cell.angle_gamma   90.00
#
_symmetry.space_group_name_H-M   'P 1'
#
loop_
_entity.id
_entity.type
_entity.pdbx_description
1 polymer ?
#
loop_
_entity_poly.entity_id
_entity_poly.type
_entity_poly.pdbx_seq_one_letter_code
_entity_poly.pdbx_strand_id
1 'polypeptide(L)'
;MNLLAFAYALASLLIPYFVCGCNESEKQVLLHFKQSIVDKRNNLESWSGNEHCCSWRGIQCNIDGHITKLDLSDLYLKGDQMLTVSCS
;
A
#
# COMPACT_ATOMS: atom_id res chain seq x y z
N MET A 1 -16.17 12.17 34.22
CA MET A 1 -15.56 11.61 32.99
C MET A 1 -16.70 11.31 32.03
N ASN A 2 -16.80 12.02 30.90
CA ASN A 2 -17.95 11.94 29.98
C ASN A 2 -17.85 10.68 29.10
N LEU A 3 -18.98 10.09 28.70
CA LEU A 3 -19.06 8.97 27.76
C LEU A 3 -18.26 9.24 26.47
N LEU A 4 -18.25 10.50 26.03
CA LEU A 4 -17.44 10.96 24.90
C LEU A 4 -15.93 10.78 25.16
N ALA A 5 -15.44 11.09 26.36
CA ALA A 5 -14.04 10.91 26.71
C ALA A 5 -13.63 9.42 26.75
N PHE A 6 -14.56 8.54 27.17
CA PHE A 6 -14.34 7.09 27.08
C PHE A 6 -14.30 6.60 25.64
N ALA A 7 -15.18 7.08 24.76
CA ALA A 7 -15.14 6.75 23.34
C ALA A 7 -13.83 7.20 22.68
N TYR A 8 -13.33 8.41 23.00
CA TYR A 8 -12.03 8.90 22.55
C TYR A 8 -10.86 8.08 23.09
N ALA A 9 -10.88 7.73 24.37
CA ALA A 9 -9.86 6.88 24.97
C ALA A 9 -9.85 5.49 24.33
N LEU A 10 -11.02 4.87 24.12
CA LEU A 10 -11.16 3.60 23.44
C LEU A 10 -10.70 3.67 21.97
N ALA A 11 -11.06 4.72 21.24
CA ALA A 11 -10.54 4.96 19.89
C ALA A 11 -9.00 5.08 19.90
N SER A 12 -8.44 5.89 20.81
CA SER A 12 -6.98 6.05 20.94
C SER A 12 -6.24 4.79 21.37
N LEU A 13 -6.90 3.89 22.10
CA LEU A 13 -6.37 2.59 22.51
C LEU A 13 -6.54 1.52 21.44
N LEU A 14 -7.42 1.70 20.45
CA LEU A 14 -7.59 0.82 19.28
C LEU A 14 -6.76 1.25 18.07
N ILE A 15 -6.27 2.50 18.06
CA ILE A 15 -5.39 3.06 17.01
C ILE A 15 -3.94 2.49 16.98
N PRO A 16 -3.33 1.90 18.03
CA PRO A 16 -1.95 1.42 17.95
C PRO A 16 -1.79 0.03 17.30
N TYR A 17 -2.87 -0.61 16.86
CA TYR A 17 -2.83 -1.98 16.29
C TYR A 17 -2.92 -2.04 14.77
N PHE A 18 -2.94 -0.92 14.05
CA PHE A 18 -3.21 -0.92 12.60
C PHE A 18 -2.34 0.09 11.84
N VAL A 19 -1.01 -0.06 11.90
CA VAL A 19 -0.11 0.66 10.98
C VAL A 19 1.13 -0.18 10.66
N CYS A 20 0.94 -1.15 9.78
CA CYS A 20 1.87 -1.35 8.65
C CYS A 20 1.02 -1.37 7.35
N GLY A 21 -0.13 -0.67 7.38
CA GLY A 21 -0.90 -0.36 6.18
C GLY A 21 -0.13 0.65 5.35
N CYS A 22 -0.08 0.45 4.02
CA CYS A 22 0.87 1.12 3.10
C CYS A 22 1.42 2.44 3.63
N ASN A 23 2.58 2.37 4.27
CA ASN A 23 3.17 3.52 4.90
C ASN A 23 3.74 4.45 3.82
N GLU A 24 3.99 5.71 4.17
CA GLU A 24 4.49 6.69 3.19
C GLU A 24 5.78 6.21 2.50
N SER A 25 6.67 5.49 3.21
CA SER A 25 7.89 4.94 2.62
C SER A 25 7.61 3.85 1.58
N GLU A 26 6.71 2.89 1.86
CA GLU A 26 6.31 1.82 0.93
C GLU A 26 5.65 2.41 -0.32
N LYS A 27 4.81 3.41 -0.11
CA LYS A 27 4.15 4.17 -1.16
C LYS A 27 5.14 4.88 -2.06
N GLN A 28 6.12 5.59 -1.48
CA GLN A 28 7.17 6.26 -2.24
C GLN A 28 8.03 5.29 -3.03
N VAL A 29 8.38 4.13 -2.45
CA VAL A 29 9.14 3.08 -3.16
C VAL A 29 8.37 2.56 -4.37
N LEU A 30 7.08 2.25 -4.21
CA LEU A 30 6.26 1.76 -5.32
C LEU A 30 5.99 2.83 -6.39
N LEU A 31 5.83 4.10 -6.00
CA LEU A 31 5.68 5.21 -6.95
C LEU A 31 6.99 5.50 -7.70
N HIS A 32 8.14 5.37 -7.04
CA HIS A 32 9.44 5.43 -7.71
C HIS A 32 9.61 4.26 -8.67
N PHE A 33 9.24 3.05 -8.25
CA PHE A 33 9.25 1.87 -9.11
C PHE A 33 8.30 1.99 -10.32
N LYS A 34 7.14 2.62 -10.16
CA LYS A 34 6.25 2.96 -11.29
C LYS A 34 6.98 3.77 -12.37
N GLN A 35 7.92 4.65 -12.00
CA GLN A 35 8.69 5.45 -12.95
C GLN A 35 9.72 4.63 -13.73
N SER A 36 10.18 3.49 -13.20
CA SER A 36 11.10 2.60 -13.92
C SER A 36 10.41 1.65 -14.91
N ILE A 37 9.06 1.67 -14.96
CA ILE A 37 8.26 0.82 -15.82
C ILE A 37 7.70 1.60 -17.00
N VAL A 38 7.88 1.06 -18.21
CA VAL A 38 7.16 1.54 -19.40
C VAL A 38 5.77 0.91 -19.46
N ASP A 39 4.78 1.64 -18.97
CA ASP A 39 3.37 1.23 -18.97
C ASP A 39 2.59 1.84 -20.15
N LYS A 40 2.59 1.12 -21.28
CA LYS A 40 1.89 1.59 -22.50
C LYS A 40 0.36 1.45 -22.44
N ARG A 41 -0.17 0.74 -21.44
CA ARG A 41 -1.59 0.38 -21.36
C ARG A 41 -2.28 1.00 -20.14
N ASN A 42 -1.58 1.86 -19.41
CA ASN A 42 -2.06 2.46 -18.16
C ASN A 42 -2.47 1.39 -17.12
N ASN A 43 -1.80 0.25 -17.12
CA ASN A 43 -2.04 -0.83 -16.17
C ASN A 43 -1.74 -0.42 -14.72
N LEU A 44 -0.88 0.57 -14.50
CA LEU A 44 -0.50 1.14 -13.21
C LEU A 44 -1.21 2.47 -12.91
N GLU A 45 -2.30 2.81 -13.61
CA GLU A 45 -3.04 4.06 -13.40
C GLU A 45 -3.49 4.22 -11.93
N SER A 46 -3.99 3.14 -11.34
CA SER A 46 -4.42 3.08 -9.93
C SER A 46 -3.32 3.41 -8.91
N TRP A 47 -2.03 3.32 -9.29
CA TRP A 47 -0.92 3.61 -8.39
C TRP A 47 -0.78 5.13 -8.22
N SER A 48 -1.49 5.68 -7.24
CA SER A 48 -1.61 7.12 -7.01
C SER A 48 -1.25 7.53 -5.58
N GLY A 49 -0.62 8.69 -5.46
CA GLY A 49 -0.25 9.30 -4.17
C GLY A 49 -1.43 9.59 -3.23
N ASN A 50 -2.67 9.43 -3.71
CA ASN A 50 -3.87 9.84 -2.99
C ASN A 50 -4.64 8.64 -2.43
N GLU A 51 -4.27 7.42 -2.83
CA GLU A 51 -4.96 6.19 -2.45
C GLU A 51 -4.11 5.30 -1.53
N HIS A 52 -4.77 4.39 -0.82
CA HIS A 52 -4.11 3.30 -0.08
C HIS A 52 -3.62 2.24 -1.06
N CYS A 53 -2.40 1.74 -0.89
CA CYS A 53 -1.80 0.84 -1.87
C CYS A 53 -2.56 -0.48 -2.07
N CYS A 54 -3.38 -0.91 -1.10
CA CYS A 54 -4.25 -2.07 -1.26
C CYS A 54 -5.35 -1.90 -2.33
N SER A 55 -5.68 -0.66 -2.74
CA SER A 55 -6.58 -0.42 -3.87
C SER A 55 -5.88 -0.52 -5.22
N TRP A 56 -4.54 -0.53 -5.23
CA TRP A 56 -3.78 -0.52 -6.46
C TRP A 56 -3.84 -1.88 -7.15
N ARG A 57 -3.96 -1.85 -8.48
CA ARG A 57 -3.94 -3.06 -9.30
C ARG A 57 -2.63 -3.82 -9.08
N GLY A 58 -2.75 -5.12 -8.84
CA GLY A 58 -1.62 -6.01 -8.62
C GLY A 58 -1.10 -6.03 -7.18
N ILE A 59 -1.69 -5.25 -6.26
CA ILE A 59 -1.32 -5.28 -4.85
C ILE A 59 -2.32 -6.11 -4.06
N GLN A 60 -1.82 -7.02 -3.23
CA GLN A 60 -2.63 -7.72 -2.24
C GLN A 60 -2.13 -7.35 -0.85
N CYS A 61 -3.08 -7.20 0.06
CA CYS A 61 -2.79 -6.89 1.45
C CYS A 61 -3.31 -7.98 2.39
N ASN A 62 -2.73 -8.08 3.59
CA ASN A 62 -3.29 -8.84 4.69
C ASN A 62 -4.47 -8.08 5.35
N ILE A 63 -5.06 -8.67 6.39
CA ILE A 63 -6.15 -8.06 7.17
C ILE A 63 -5.74 -6.76 7.86
N ASP A 64 -4.45 -6.59 8.13
CA ASP A 64 -3.84 -5.42 8.76
C ASP A 64 -3.47 -4.31 7.74
N GLY A 65 -3.80 -4.52 6.45
CA GLY A 65 -3.55 -3.57 5.37
C GLY A 65 -2.12 -3.57 4.82
N HIS A 66 -1.28 -4.50 5.23
CA HIS A 66 0.13 -4.61 4.82
C HIS A 66 0.22 -5.31 3.48
N ILE A 67 1.10 -4.81 2.60
CA ILE A 67 1.33 -5.41 1.30
C ILE A 67 1.97 -6.79 1.50
N THR A 68 1.27 -7.84 1.09
CA THR A 68 1.76 -9.23 1.12
C THR A 68 2.17 -9.72 -0.25
N LYS A 69 1.68 -9.07 -1.31
CA LYS A 69 2.01 -9.46 -2.68
C LYS A 69 1.97 -8.26 -3.62
N LEU A 70 2.96 -8.21 -4.50
CA LEU A 70 2.97 -7.41 -5.72
C LEU A 70 2.98 -8.35 -6.93
N ASP A 71 1.94 -8.27 -7.75
CA ASP A 71 1.71 -9.10 -8.93
C ASP A 71 1.60 -8.24 -10.19
N LEU A 72 2.59 -8.37 -11.06
CA LEU A 72 2.71 -7.63 -12.32
C LEU A 72 2.68 -8.56 -13.54
N SER A 73 2.49 -9.87 -13.31
CA SER A 73 2.72 -10.92 -14.31
C SER A 73 1.80 -10.80 -15.53
N ASP A 74 0.59 -10.26 -15.33
CA ASP A 74 -0.42 -10.11 -16.40
C ASP A 74 -0.48 -8.69 -17.00
N LEU A 75 0.42 -7.79 -16.59
CA LEU A 75 0.35 -6.37 -16.95
C LEU A 75 1.20 -6.00 -18.17
N TYR A 76 1.88 -6.97 -18.83
CA TYR A 76 2.70 -6.75 -20.03
C TYR A 76 3.67 -5.56 -19.90
N LEU A 77 4.18 -5.33 -18.70
CA LEU A 77 5.04 -4.21 -18.36
C LEU A 77 6.46 -4.50 -18.81
N LYS A 78 7.15 -3.51 -19.38
CA LYS A 78 8.59 -3.59 -19.67
C LYS A 78 9.33 -2.81 -18.60
N GLY A 79 10.15 -3.50 -17.82
CA GLY A 79 11.00 -2.92 -16.76
C GLY A 79 12.10 -3.88 -16.36
N ASP A 80 13.21 -3.34 -15.84
CA ASP A 80 14.33 -4.11 -15.29
C ASP A 80 14.25 -4.18 -13.75
N GLN A 81 14.55 -5.36 -13.23
CA GLN A 81 14.72 -5.79 -11.83
C GLN A 81 13.48 -6.12 -10.96
N MET A 82 13.64 -7.25 -10.27
CA MET A 82 12.75 -7.87 -9.28
C MET A 82 13.18 -7.43 -7.88
N LEU A 83 12.28 -6.84 -7.10
CA LEU A 83 12.53 -6.54 -5.68
C LEU A 83 11.56 -7.35 -4.82
N THR A 84 12.10 -8.14 -3.91
CA THR A 84 11.38 -8.68 -2.76
C THR A 84 11.07 -7.55 -1.80
N VAL A 85 9.79 -7.26 -1.59
CA VAL A 85 9.32 -6.37 -0.52
C VAL A 85 9.18 -7.21 0.75
N SER A 86 10.01 -6.94 1.74
CA SER A 86 9.94 -7.59 3.06
C SER A 86 9.54 -6.54 4.09
N CYS A 87 8.35 -6.69 4.69
CA CYS A 87 7.93 -5.96 5.88
C CYS A 87 8.38 -6.75 7.12
N SER A 88 9.07 -6.07 8.05
CA SER A 88 9.47 -6.60 9.37
C SER A 88 8.38 -6.43 10.41
#